data_AF-A0A945MMI8-F1
#
_entry.id   AF-A0A945MMI8-F1
#
_cell.length_a   1.000
_cell.length_b   1.000
_cell.length_c   1.000
_cell.angle_alpha   90.00
_cell.angle_beta   90.00
_cell.angle_gamma   90.00
#
_symmetry.space_group_name_H-M   'P 1'
#
loop_
_entity.id
_entity.type
_entity.pdbx_description
1 polymer ?
#
loop_
_entity_poly.entity_id
_entity_poly.type
_entity_poly.pdbx_seq_one_letter_code
_entity_poly.pdbx_strand_id
1 'polypeptide(L)'
;MRDLLRHKLPAQASTDARRWLVLLLGSILLLGASGCGLRTIPPIRYLPILGKEKDITTTHVLARALKDRDLAVRAQAVKLLDILSQSTNKKIKKAAAQVLGIAAKDSDPGIRLQAIETLGKMEEKYGNKFLLNALKDPNPFVRERVLQVLNERQAQLSNSS
;
A
#
# COMPACT_ATOMS: atom_id res chain seq x y z
N MET A 1 -49.09 -29.07 -51.79
CA MET A 1 -48.62 -29.27 -50.41
C MET A 1 -47.69 -28.13 -50.03
N ARG A 2 -48.03 -27.38 -48.97
CA ARG A 2 -47.33 -26.22 -48.36
C ARG A 2 -47.42 -24.94 -49.22
N ASP A 3 -48.30 -23.98 -49.00
CA ASP A 3 -48.76 -23.35 -47.76
C ASP A 3 -47.60 -22.94 -46.86
N LEU A 4 -47.31 -21.64 -46.79
CA LEU A 4 -47.32 -20.84 -45.56
C LEU A 4 -46.41 -19.58 -45.64
N LEU A 5 -47.04 -18.45 -45.31
CA LEU A 5 -46.47 -17.26 -44.68
C LEU A 5 -45.88 -16.18 -45.61
N ARG A 6 -46.81 -15.37 -46.13
CA ARG A 6 -46.65 -13.91 -46.05
C ARG A 6 -46.34 -13.53 -44.61
N HIS A 7 -45.08 -13.30 -44.27
CA HIS A 7 -44.72 -12.47 -43.13
C HIS A 7 -43.97 -11.25 -43.62
N LYS A 8 -44.66 -10.11 -43.55
CA LYS A 8 -44.06 -8.78 -43.61
C LYS A 8 -42.90 -8.74 -42.62
N LEU A 9 -41.69 -8.59 -43.11
CA LEU A 9 -40.54 -8.18 -42.30
C LEU A 9 -40.83 -6.77 -41.77
N PRO A 10 -40.90 -6.54 -40.45
CA PRO A 10 -41.06 -5.20 -39.93
C PRO A 10 -39.76 -4.42 -40.15
N ALA A 11 -39.85 -3.32 -40.91
CA ALA A 11 -38.79 -2.35 -41.18
C ALA A 11 -38.41 -1.50 -39.95
N GLN A 12 -38.47 -2.08 -38.75
CA GLN A 12 -38.25 -1.40 -37.45
C GLN A 12 -37.15 -2.04 -36.59
N ALA A 13 -36.57 -3.18 -37.00
CA ALA A 13 -35.57 -3.88 -36.18
C ALA A 13 -34.18 -3.21 -36.11
N SER A 14 -33.87 -2.25 -37.00
CA SER A 14 -32.54 -1.64 -37.10
C SER A 14 -32.30 -0.50 -36.10
N THR A 15 -33.36 0.19 -35.67
CA THR A 15 -33.28 1.30 -34.71
C THR A 15 -33.15 0.79 -33.28
N ASP A 16 -33.85 -0.31 -32.95
CA ASP A 16 -33.74 -0.94 -31.64
C ASP A 16 -32.37 -1.61 -31.46
N ALA A 17 -31.87 -2.37 -32.43
CA ALA A 17 -30.54 -2.98 -32.33
C ALA A 17 -29.41 -1.94 -32.10
N ARG A 18 -29.51 -0.77 -32.73
CA ARG A 18 -28.57 0.36 -32.49
C ARG A 18 -28.75 1.00 -31.12
N ARG A 19 -29.99 1.11 -30.62
CA ARG A 19 -30.27 1.59 -29.25
C ARG A 19 -29.71 0.63 -28.21
N TRP A 20 -29.91 -0.68 -28.37
CA TRP A 20 -29.35 -1.71 -27.49
C TRP A 20 -27.82 -1.75 -27.55
N LEU A 21 -27.22 -1.57 -28.74
CA LEU A 21 -25.76 -1.45 -28.90
C LEU A 21 -25.19 -0.20 -28.20
N VAL A 22 -25.85 0.95 -28.32
CA VAL A 22 -25.43 2.20 -27.65
C VAL A 22 -25.60 2.09 -26.13
N LEU A 23 -26.67 1.42 -25.67
CA LEU A 23 -26.88 1.17 -24.23
C LEU A 23 -25.88 0.15 -23.67
N LEU A 24 -25.51 -0.89 -24.44
CA LEU A 24 -24.46 -1.86 -24.07
C LEU A 24 -23.06 -1.25 -24.09
N LEU A 25 -22.74 -0.43 -25.10
CA LEU A 25 -21.46 0.29 -25.16
C LEU A 25 -21.37 1.37 -24.07
N GLY A 26 -22.48 2.05 -23.76
CA GLY A 26 -22.57 3.01 -22.68
C GLY A 26 -22.42 2.38 -21.29
N SER A 27 -22.97 1.18 -21.07
CA SER A 27 -22.83 0.46 -19.78
C SER A 27 -21.41 -0.07 -19.57
N ILE A 28 -20.72 -0.52 -20.63
CA ILE A 28 -19.31 -0.92 -20.59
C ILE A 28 -18.41 0.29 -20.28
N LEU A 29 -18.71 1.47 -20.83
CA LEU A 29 -17.97 2.69 -20.52
C LEU A 29 -18.18 3.16 -19.06
N LEU A 30 -19.38 2.99 -18.50
CA LEU A 30 -19.65 3.32 -17.10
C LEU A 30 -19.00 2.33 -16.11
N LEU A 31 -18.87 1.05 -16.48
CA LEU A 31 -18.17 0.04 -15.67
C LEU A 31 -16.64 0.19 -15.70
N GLY A 32 -16.09 0.94 -16.67
CA GLY A 32 -14.66 1.23 -16.76
C GLY A 32 -14.15 2.33 -15.80
N ALA A 33 -15.05 3.10 -15.18
CA ALA A 33 -14.68 4.24 -14.32
C ALA A 33 -14.33 3.85 -12.86
N SER A 34 -14.51 2.58 -12.49
CA SER A 34 -14.15 2.05 -11.16
C SER A 34 -12.84 1.26 -11.20
N GLY A 35 -11.86 1.72 -11.98
CA GLY A 35 -10.51 1.17 -12.06
C GLY A 35 -9.68 1.42 -10.79
N CYS A 36 -10.13 0.94 -9.63
CA CYS A 36 -9.36 0.93 -8.38
C CYS A 36 -8.31 -0.21 -8.31
N GLY A 37 -8.13 -0.98 -9.40
CA GLY A 37 -7.40 -2.25 -9.41
C GLY A 37 -5.87 -2.18 -9.51
N LEU A 38 -5.26 -1.01 -9.80
CA LEU A 38 -3.80 -0.90 -9.99
C LEU A 38 -3.02 -0.43 -8.76
N ARG A 39 -3.67 -0.26 -7.59
CA ARG A 39 -3.02 0.41 -6.44
C ARG A 39 -1.93 -0.40 -5.74
N THR A 40 -1.75 -1.68 -6.05
CA THR A 40 -0.83 -2.55 -5.29
C THR A 40 -0.11 -3.60 -6.14
N ILE A 41 0.07 -3.40 -7.44
CA ILE A 41 0.98 -4.25 -8.20
C ILE A 41 2.41 -3.77 -7.88
N PRO A 42 3.23 -4.53 -7.13
CA PRO A 42 4.64 -4.17 -6.97
C PRO A 42 5.25 -4.08 -8.36
N PRO A 43 6.05 -3.05 -8.67
CA PRO A 43 6.53 -2.87 -10.04
C PRO A 43 7.29 -4.11 -10.50
N ILE A 44 7.19 -4.45 -11.78
CA ILE A 44 7.64 -5.71 -12.40
C ILE A 44 9.07 -6.08 -12.00
N ARG A 45 9.92 -5.10 -11.69
CA ARG A 45 11.30 -5.29 -11.19
C ARG A 45 11.42 -6.07 -9.88
N TYR A 46 10.35 -6.26 -9.11
CA TYR A 46 10.36 -7.10 -7.90
C TYR A 46 9.92 -8.56 -8.16
N LEU A 47 9.33 -8.86 -9.31
CA LEU A 47 8.91 -10.20 -9.71
C LEU A 47 10.06 -11.24 -9.74
N PRO A 48 11.30 -10.90 -10.18
CA PRO A 48 12.41 -11.84 -10.15
C PRO A 48 12.79 -12.31 -8.74
N ILE A 49 12.47 -11.52 -7.71
CA ILE A 49 12.70 -11.89 -6.31
C ILE A 49 11.74 -13.03 -5.99
N LEU A 50 10.44 -12.83 -6.20
CA LEU A 50 9.38 -13.82 -5.95
C LEU A 50 9.62 -15.17 -6.63
N GLY A 51 10.29 -15.19 -7.78
CA GLY A 51 10.64 -16.42 -8.50
C GLY A 51 11.94 -17.11 -8.06
N LYS A 52 12.84 -16.41 -7.35
CA LYS A 52 14.20 -16.91 -7.06
C LYS A 52 14.34 -17.58 -5.69
N GLU A 53 13.59 -17.14 -4.68
CA GLU A 53 13.65 -17.76 -3.36
C GLU A 53 12.36 -18.52 -3.03
N LYS A 54 12.51 -19.66 -2.37
CA LYS A 54 11.42 -20.59 -2.05
C LYS A 54 10.48 -20.08 -0.96
N ASP A 55 10.88 -19.06 -0.19
CA ASP A 55 10.11 -18.53 0.94
C ASP A 55 10.37 -17.02 1.15
N ILE A 56 9.86 -16.21 0.22
CA ILE A 56 9.94 -14.74 0.34
C ILE A 56 8.81 -14.20 1.19
N THR A 57 9.21 -13.54 2.27
CA THR A 57 8.29 -12.77 3.09
C THR A 57 8.03 -11.39 2.47
N THR A 58 6.81 -10.88 2.62
CA THR A 58 6.45 -9.51 2.18
C THR A 58 7.42 -8.47 2.72
N THR A 59 7.88 -8.62 3.97
CA THR A 59 8.87 -7.74 4.59
C THR A 59 10.22 -7.75 3.87
N HIS A 60 10.64 -8.87 3.28
CA HIS A 60 11.86 -8.94 2.48
C HIS A 60 11.73 -8.13 1.19
N VAL A 61 10.60 -8.27 0.48
CA VAL A 61 10.31 -7.47 -0.72
C VAL A 61 10.30 -5.98 -0.39
N LEU A 62 9.65 -5.60 0.71
CA LEU A 62 9.59 -4.21 1.15
C LEU A 62 10.96 -3.65 1.57
N ALA A 63 11.81 -4.46 2.21
CA ALA A 63 13.18 -4.06 2.52
C ALA A 63 14.01 -3.77 1.26
N ARG A 64 13.75 -4.49 0.16
CA ARG A 64 14.35 -4.19 -1.15
C ARG A 64 13.75 -2.93 -1.76
N ALA A 65 12.44 -2.74 -1.65
CA ALA A 65 11.75 -1.57 -2.16
C ALA A 65 12.19 -0.24 -1.51
N LEU A 66 12.59 -0.28 -0.24
CA LEU A 66 13.23 0.85 0.43
C LEU A 66 14.61 1.23 -0.15
N LYS A 67 15.19 0.41 -1.04
CA LYS A 67 16.44 0.73 -1.74
C LYS A 67 16.20 1.18 -3.19
N ASP A 68 14.95 1.38 -3.58
CA ASP A 68 14.61 1.86 -4.92
C ASP A 68 15.10 3.30 -5.11
N ARG A 69 15.50 3.64 -6.34
CA ARG A 69 15.88 5.01 -6.70
C ARG A 69 14.67 5.94 -6.67
N ASP A 70 13.50 5.40 -7.00
CA ASP A 70 12.25 6.14 -6.99
C ASP A 70 11.75 6.34 -5.55
N LEU A 71 11.67 7.61 -5.14
CA LEU A 71 11.17 8.02 -3.83
C LEU A 71 9.73 7.56 -3.60
N ALA A 72 8.88 7.55 -4.64
CA ALA A 72 7.50 7.12 -4.53
C ALA A 72 7.40 5.64 -4.16
N VAL A 73 8.29 4.80 -4.70
CA VAL A 73 8.35 3.38 -4.35
C VAL A 73 8.81 3.18 -2.92
N ARG A 74 9.81 3.95 -2.45
CA ARG A 74 10.24 3.90 -1.04
C ARG A 74 9.11 4.32 -0.09
N ALA A 75 8.39 5.40 -0.42
CA ALA A 75 7.25 5.87 0.36
C ALA A 75 6.11 4.84 0.41
N GLN A 76 5.78 4.21 -0.72
CA GLN A 76 4.80 3.13 -0.78
C GLN A 76 5.23 1.93 0.08
N ALA A 77 6.53 1.61 0.12
CA ALA A 77 7.03 0.55 0.97
C ALA A 77 6.81 0.85 2.46
N VAL A 78 7.10 2.08 2.91
CA VAL A 78 6.80 2.50 4.30
C VAL A 78 5.31 2.45 4.60
N LYS A 79 4.46 2.90 3.68
CA LYS A 79 3.00 2.82 3.83
C LYS A 79 2.50 1.38 3.99
N LEU A 80 3.07 0.43 3.25
CA LEU A 80 2.69 -0.98 3.40
C LEU A 80 3.24 -1.58 4.70
N LEU A 81 4.42 -1.14 5.16
CA LEU A 81 4.96 -1.51 6.46
C LEU A 81 4.10 -1.00 7.62
N ASP A 82 3.48 0.17 7.49
CA ASP A 82 2.51 0.70 8.47
C ASP A 82 1.32 -0.25 8.67
N ILE A 83 0.79 -0.80 7.57
CA ILE A 83 -0.27 -1.81 7.62
C ILE A 83 0.23 -3.10 8.29
N LEU A 84 1.42 -3.58 7.93
CA LEU A 84 2.01 -4.80 8.52
C LEU A 84 2.33 -4.64 10.00
N SER A 85 2.65 -3.42 10.44
CA SER A 85 2.94 -3.08 11.85
C SER A 85 1.73 -3.31 12.76
N GLN A 86 0.52 -3.26 12.21
CA GLN A 86 -0.75 -3.44 12.91
C GLN A 86 -1.23 -4.91 12.90
N SER A 87 -0.50 -5.81 12.25
CA SER A 87 -0.86 -7.24 12.17
C SER A 87 -0.97 -7.89 13.54
N THR A 88 -1.94 -8.77 13.79
CA THR A 88 -2.03 -9.53 15.04
C THR A 88 -0.88 -10.53 15.23
N ASN A 89 -0.18 -10.89 14.15
CA ASN A 89 0.94 -11.82 14.20
C ASN A 89 2.22 -11.13 14.70
N LYS A 90 2.68 -11.53 15.89
CA LYS A 90 3.91 -11.01 16.53
C LYS A 90 5.15 -11.14 15.64
N LYS A 91 5.27 -12.21 14.83
CA LYS A 91 6.40 -12.39 13.91
C LYS A 91 6.38 -11.33 12.80
N ILE A 92 5.20 -11.05 12.23
CA ILE A 92 5.02 -10.02 11.20
C ILE A 92 5.29 -8.62 11.77
N LYS A 93 4.73 -8.29 12.95
CA LYS A 93 5.02 -6.99 13.61
C LYS A 93 6.52 -6.81 13.83
N LYS A 94 7.19 -7.83 14.38
CA LYS A 94 8.64 -7.77 14.64
C LYS A 94 9.44 -7.54 13.35
N ALA A 95 9.10 -8.27 12.29
CA ALA A 95 9.76 -8.11 10.99
C ALA A 95 9.49 -6.72 10.40
N ALA A 96 8.25 -6.23 10.45
CA ALA A 96 7.90 -4.89 9.99
C ALA A 96 8.69 -3.80 10.74
N ALA A 97 8.80 -3.91 12.07
CA ALA A 97 9.60 -2.98 12.88
C ALA A 97 11.09 -2.97 12.47
N GLN A 98 11.67 -4.14 12.17
CA GLN A 98 13.04 -4.23 11.69
C GLN A 98 13.23 -3.51 10.35
N VAL A 99 12.29 -3.68 9.41
CA VAL A 99 12.36 -3.01 8.11
C VAL A 99 12.10 -1.51 8.24
N LEU A 100 11.17 -1.07 9.10
CA LEU A 100 10.96 0.34 9.43
C LEU A 100 12.22 0.97 10.05
N GLY A 101 12.98 0.23 10.84
CA GLY A 101 14.28 0.66 11.35
C GLY A 101 15.32 0.94 10.25
N ILE A 102 15.18 0.32 9.07
CA ILE A 102 15.98 0.64 7.88
C ILE A 102 15.47 1.93 7.24
N ALA A 103 14.14 2.08 7.09
CA ALA A 103 13.53 3.30 6.56
C ALA A 103 13.80 4.54 7.42
N ALA A 104 13.95 4.39 8.73
CA ALA A 104 14.36 5.44 9.66
C ALA A 104 15.79 5.97 9.41
N LYS A 105 16.54 5.37 8.47
CA LYS A 105 17.87 5.81 8.03
C LYS A 105 17.90 6.18 6.54
N ASP A 106 16.74 6.35 5.91
CA ASP A 106 16.67 6.74 4.50
C ASP A 106 17.34 8.09 4.27
N SER A 107 17.92 8.26 3.08
CA SER A 107 18.46 9.53 2.61
C SER A 107 17.44 10.68 2.67
N ASP A 108 16.17 10.39 2.39
CA ASP A 108 15.09 11.36 2.38
C ASP A 108 14.49 11.53 3.79
N PRO A 109 14.47 12.76 4.34
CA PRO A 109 13.92 13.00 5.67
C PRO A 109 12.42 12.74 5.78
N GLY A 110 11.65 12.86 4.69
CA GLY A 110 10.22 12.54 4.67
C GLY A 110 9.97 11.05 4.90
N ILE A 111 10.76 10.18 4.26
CA ILE A 111 10.74 8.72 4.51
C ILE A 111 11.11 8.40 5.95
N ARG A 112 12.16 9.06 6.49
CA ARG A 112 12.55 8.88 7.89
C ARG A 112 11.41 9.25 8.84
N LEU A 113 10.78 10.41 8.65
CA LEU A 113 9.64 10.85 9.46
C LEU A 113 8.49 9.84 9.44
N GLN A 114 8.10 9.36 8.25
CA GLN A 114 7.03 8.34 8.14
C GLN A 114 7.38 7.07 8.91
N ALA A 115 8.63 6.61 8.82
CA ALA A 115 9.08 5.43 9.55
C ALA A 115 9.01 5.65 11.08
N ILE A 116 9.42 6.83 11.57
CA ILE A 116 9.35 7.21 12.98
C ILE A 116 7.89 7.25 13.48
N GLU A 117 6.99 7.85 12.71
CA GLU A 117 5.55 7.87 13.04
C GLU A 117 4.98 6.45 13.15
N THR A 118 5.27 5.58 12.19
CA THR A 118 4.81 4.19 12.24
C THR A 118 5.40 3.44 13.44
N LEU A 119 6.71 3.57 13.69
CA LEU A 119 7.37 2.94 14.85
C LEU A 119 6.80 3.45 16.19
N GLY A 120 6.34 4.70 16.24
CA GLY A 120 5.65 5.31 17.37
C GLY A 120 4.31 4.66 17.71
N LYS A 121 3.54 4.26 16.70
CA LYS A 121 2.24 3.57 16.86
C LYS A 121 2.37 2.12 17.32
N MET A 122 3.54 1.50 17.18
CA MET A 122 3.74 0.09 17.55
C MET A 122 3.73 -0.10 19.08
N GLU A 123 3.86 -1.34 19.55
CA GLU A 123 4.19 -1.59 20.97
C GLU A 123 5.67 -1.24 21.22
N GLU A 124 5.99 -0.75 22.42
CA GLU A 124 7.33 -0.29 22.80
C GLU A 124 8.44 -1.29 22.50
N LYS A 125 8.20 -2.57 22.80
CA LYS A 125 9.14 -3.68 22.57
C LYS A 125 9.57 -3.84 21.11
N TYR A 126 8.80 -3.30 20.16
CA TYR A 126 9.14 -3.31 18.74
C TYR A 126 9.76 -1.98 18.28
N GLY A 127 9.26 -0.85 18.76
CA GLY A 127 9.61 0.47 18.24
C GLY A 127 10.74 1.21 18.97
N ASN A 128 10.83 1.10 20.30
CA ASN A 128 11.64 2.02 21.11
C ASN A 128 13.13 1.99 20.75
N LYS A 129 13.69 0.80 20.45
CA LYS A 129 15.10 0.69 20.02
C LYS A 129 15.41 1.57 18.80
N PHE A 130 14.49 1.65 17.84
CA PHE A 130 14.70 2.43 16.61
C PHE A 130 14.49 3.93 16.85
N LEU A 131 13.45 4.29 17.62
CA LEU A 131 13.20 5.68 18.00
C LEU A 131 14.37 6.28 18.80
N LEU A 132 14.90 5.56 19.80
CA LEU A 132 16.04 6.02 20.59
C LEU A 132 17.29 6.25 19.73
N ASN A 133 17.50 5.44 18.69
CA ASN A 133 18.59 5.68 17.74
C ASN A 133 18.35 6.93 16.88
N ALA A 134 17.10 7.20 16.50
CA ALA A 134 16.71 8.34 15.68
C ALA A 134 16.76 9.69 16.41
N LEU A 135 16.93 9.71 17.75
CA LEU A 135 17.27 10.93 18.49
C LEU A 135 18.60 11.56 18.03
N LYS A 136 19.45 10.77 17.37
CA LYS A 136 20.73 11.21 16.80
C LYS A 136 20.62 11.60 15.32
N ASP A 137 19.41 11.70 14.75
CA ASP A 137 19.23 12.06 13.34
C ASP A 137 19.89 13.41 13.03
N PRO A 138 20.57 13.57 11.88
CA PRO A 138 21.17 14.84 11.50
C PRO A 138 20.12 15.95 11.30
N ASN A 139 18.90 15.61 10.89
CA ASN A 139 17.85 16.59 10.65
C ASN A 139 17.13 16.95 11.97
N PRO A 140 17.13 18.24 12.38
CA PRO A 140 16.46 18.68 13.62
C PRO A 140 14.96 18.37 13.65
N PHE A 141 14.25 18.46 12.53
CA PHE A 141 12.81 18.15 12.46
C PHE A 141 12.53 16.67 12.73
N VAL A 142 13.44 15.78 12.31
CA VAL A 142 13.32 14.35 12.63
C VAL A 142 13.54 14.13 14.13
N ARG A 143 14.56 14.76 14.73
CA ARG A 143 14.82 14.66 16.18
C ARG A 143 13.64 15.16 17.01
N GLU A 144 13.10 16.32 16.65
CA GLU A 144 11.91 16.90 17.30
C GLU A 144 10.73 15.93 17.23
N ARG A 145 10.47 15.35 16.06
CA ARG A 145 9.38 14.39 15.91
C ARG A 145 9.59 13.13 16.75
N VAL A 146 10.82 12.61 16.83
CA VAL A 146 11.13 11.46 17.68
C VAL A 146 10.82 11.77 19.15
N LEU A 147 11.18 12.97 19.64
CA LEU A 147 10.87 13.40 21.00
C LEU A 147 9.36 13.50 21.23
N GLN A 148 8.61 14.08 20.31
CA GLN A 148 7.14 14.16 20.38
C GLN A 148 6.53 12.75 20.51
N VAL A 149 6.92 11.82 19.64
CA VAL A 149 6.45 10.43 19.65
C VAL A 149 6.78 9.72 20.98
N LEU A 150 7.97 9.92 21.53
CA LEU A 150 8.36 9.32 22.81
C LEU A 150 7.56 9.92 23.99
N ASN A 151 7.31 11.22 23.97
CA ASN A 151 6.49 11.89 24.98
C ASN A 151 5.04 11.43 24.94
N GLU A 152 4.46 11.29 23.74
CA GLU A 152 3.10 10.77 23.54
C GLU A 152 2.95 9.37 24.14
N ARG A 153 3.94 8.48 23.96
CA ARG A 153 3.95 7.15 24.56
C ARG A 153 4.00 7.21 26.08
N GLN A 154 4.86 8.05 26.63
CA GLN A 154 4.98 8.21 28.08
C GLN A 154 3.67 8.72 28.70
N ALA A 155 3.01 9.67 28.03
CA ALA A 155 1.71 10.18 28.46
C ALA A 155 0.60 9.11 28.40
N GLN A 156 0.63 8.22 27.40
CA GLN A 156 -0.30 7.09 27.32
C GLN A 156 -0.09 6.11 28.49
N LEU A 157 1.17 5.83 28.85
CA LEU A 157 1.50 4.97 30.00
C LEU A 157 1.00 5.57 31.32
N SER A 158 1.20 6.88 31.54
CA SER A 158 0.74 7.56 32.75
C SER A 158 -0.78 7.61 32.85
N ASN A 159 -1.51 7.65 31.73
CA ASN A 159 -2.97 7.67 31.71
C ASN A 159 -3.60 6.28 31.82
N SER A 160 -2.82 5.21 31.64
CA SER A 160 -3.27 3.82 31.75
C SER A 160 -2.92 3.14 33.08
N SER A 161 -2.22 3.85 33.97
CA SER A 161 -1.80 3.40 35.31
C SER A 161 -2.74 3.94 36.37
#